data_AF-A0A0V8QGN3-F1
#
_entry.id   AF-A0A0V8QGN3-F1
#
_cell.length_a   1.000
_cell.length_b   1.000
_cell.length_c   1.000
_cell.angle_alpha   90.00
_cell.angle_beta   90.00
_cell.angle_gamma   90.00
#
_symmetry.space_group_name_H-M   'P 1'
#
loop_
_entity.id
_entity.type
_entity.pdbx_description
1 polymer ?
#
loop_
_entity_poly.entity_id
_entity_poly.type
_entity_poly.pdbx_seq_one_letter_code
_entity_poly.pdbx_strand_id
1 'polypeptide(L)'
;MWDGLQKNIGRHFVLSVFIVMLAGLYIVGCRGNNKDTEKNLKDSKIVVLFPGETGDLSWNDMNYEGVQICRKKYGIDIKCEFNVQEAEFEMMLKRYGDNGYDLILASGMQFSEAVNIVASKYPDTTFCIINGNKCEHSNIALINIKEYEASYLASIIAANIEENEKIGMIAGYPNSAMEKLLDVYEENMKELLQKRGIAFESSFRAYTNSWKDDNLGRKIANQMIDSGVDMLFVSHQLKGDNISIGIKEEIFEPVYSEQIPQEIRMKVSDAMK
;
A
#
# COMPACT_ATOMS: atom_id res chain seq x y z
N MET A 1 11.36 -72.22 -35.30
CA MET A 1 12.05 -71.17 -34.51
C MET A 1 12.03 -69.80 -35.20
N TRP A 2 12.02 -69.74 -36.54
CA TRP A 2 11.99 -68.49 -37.32
C TRP A 2 10.64 -67.75 -37.34
N ASP A 3 9.51 -68.47 -37.44
CA ASP A 3 8.18 -67.82 -37.54
C ASP A 3 7.71 -67.10 -36.27
N GLY A 4 8.20 -67.54 -35.10
CA GLY A 4 7.91 -66.89 -33.82
C GLY A 4 8.65 -65.56 -33.63
N LEU A 5 9.83 -65.42 -34.24
CA LEU A 5 10.64 -64.20 -34.21
C LEU A 5 10.02 -63.10 -35.08
N GLN A 6 9.52 -63.42 -36.28
CA GLN A 6 8.84 -62.44 -37.15
C GLN A 6 7.55 -61.89 -36.53
N LYS A 7 6.74 -62.72 -35.85
CA LYS A 7 5.51 -62.28 -35.17
C LYS A 7 5.78 -61.34 -34.00
N ASN A 8 6.82 -61.58 -33.21
CA ASN A 8 7.17 -60.70 -32.10
C ASN A 8 7.78 -59.38 -32.58
N ILE A 9 8.62 -59.40 -33.62
CA ILE A 9 9.21 -58.18 -34.21
C ILE A 9 8.11 -57.27 -34.78
N GLY A 10 7.13 -57.82 -35.48
CA GLY A 10 5.99 -57.06 -36.00
C GLY A 10 5.11 -56.45 -34.90
N ARG A 11 4.85 -57.20 -33.82
CA ARG A 11 4.05 -56.72 -32.68
C ARG A 11 4.76 -55.61 -31.91
N HIS A 12 6.07 -55.73 -31.70
CA HIS A 12 6.87 -54.69 -31.04
C HIS A 12 7.05 -53.46 -31.93
N PHE A 13 7.18 -53.63 -33.25
CA PHE A 13 7.27 -52.51 -34.19
C PHE A 13 5.97 -51.70 -34.22
N VAL A 14 4.80 -52.37 -34.28
CA VAL A 14 3.49 -51.70 -34.26
C VAL A 14 3.21 -51.00 -32.92
N LEU A 15 3.56 -51.63 -31.79
CA LEU A 15 3.45 -51.00 -30.46
C LEU A 15 4.39 -49.79 -30.31
N SER A 16 5.60 -49.86 -30.86
CA SER A 16 6.57 -48.75 -30.82
C SER A 16 6.09 -47.55 -31.64
N VAL A 17 5.52 -47.79 -32.82
CA VAL A 17 4.95 -46.74 -33.69
C VAL A 17 3.71 -46.10 -33.03
N PHE A 18 2.88 -46.87 -32.33
CA PHE A 18 1.71 -46.35 -31.62
C PHE A 18 2.09 -45.48 -30.40
N ILE A 19 3.12 -45.86 -29.65
CA ILE A 19 3.64 -45.08 -28.51
C ILE A 19 4.30 -43.78 -28.99
N VAL A 20 4.99 -43.79 -30.13
CA VAL A 20 5.58 -42.57 -30.72
C VAL A 20 4.50 -41.63 -31.29
N MET A 21 3.39 -42.15 -31.85
CA MET A 21 2.24 -41.31 -32.25
C MET A 21 1.51 -40.70 -31.05
N LEU A 22 1.32 -41.45 -29.96
CA LEU A 22 0.72 -40.92 -28.73
C LEU A 22 1.62 -39.89 -28.03
N ALA A 23 2.93 -40.09 -28.03
CA ALA A 23 3.89 -39.09 -27.55
C ALA A 23 3.93 -37.84 -28.45
N GLY A 24 3.74 -37.99 -29.77
CA GLY A 24 3.62 -36.88 -30.71
C GLY A 24 2.40 -36.00 -30.48
N LEU A 25 1.28 -36.57 -30.00
CA LEU A 25 0.08 -35.84 -29.61
C LEU A 25 0.24 -35.08 -28.28
N TYR A 26 1.08 -35.54 -27.36
CA TYR A 26 1.37 -34.83 -26.10
C TYR A 26 2.32 -33.64 -26.28
N ILE A 27 3.20 -33.63 -27.29
CA ILE A 27 4.16 -32.54 -27.51
C ILE A 27 3.56 -31.37 -28.33
N VAL A 28 2.46 -31.60 -29.05
CA VAL A 28 1.76 -30.54 -29.80
C VAL A 28 0.76 -29.75 -28.94
N GLY A 29 0.49 -30.20 -27.70
CA GLY A 29 -0.42 -29.54 -26.75
C GLY A 29 0.18 -28.42 -25.87
N CYS A 30 1.50 -28.26 -25.83
CA CYS A 30 2.16 -27.22 -25.01
C CYS A 30 2.98 -26.24 -25.86
N ARG A 31 2.40 -25.81 -26.98
CA ARG A 31 2.81 -24.58 -27.64
C ARG A 31 1.58 -23.72 -27.89
N GLY A 32 0.86 -23.46 -26.79
CA GLY A 32 0.00 -22.30 -26.69
C GLY A 32 0.84 -21.09 -27.06
N ASN A 33 0.65 -20.64 -28.29
CA ASN A 33 1.20 -19.41 -28.80
C ASN A 33 0.40 -18.30 -28.11
N ASN A 34 0.55 -18.15 -26.78
CA ASN A 34 0.22 -16.91 -26.09
C ASN A 34 1.28 -15.91 -26.54
N LYS A 35 1.10 -15.43 -27.78
CA LYS A 35 1.32 -14.04 -28.05
C LYS A 35 0.27 -13.32 -27.21
N ASP A 36 0.56 -13.14 -25.94
CA ASP A 36 0.05 -11.98 -25.22
C ASP A 36 0.61 -10.82 -26.03
N THR A 37 -0.17 -10.37 -27.01
CA THR A 37 0.08 -9.12 -27.72
C THR A 37 0.10 -8.08 -26.63
N GLU A 38 1.31 -7.70 -26.21
CA GLU A 38 1.56 -6.72 -25.18
C GLU A 38 0.75 -5.47 -25.53
N LYS A 39 -0.35 -5.29 -24.80
CA LYS A 39 -1.30 -4.22 -25.09
C LYS A 39 -0.57 -2.90 -24.90
N ASN A 40 -0.67 -2.01 -25.87
CA ASN A 40 -0.05 -0.70 -25.72
C ASN A 40 -0.65 -0.01 -24.49
N LEU A 41 0.21 0.55 -23.63
CA LEU A 41 -0.23 1.22 -22.41
C LEU A 41 -1.23 2.35 -22.70
N LYS A 42 -1.11 3.04 -23.84
CA LYS A 42 -2.03 4.10 -24.27
C LYS A 42 -3.43 3.61 -24.65
N ASP A 43 -3.55 2.34 -25.04
CA ASP A 43 -4.82 1.70 -25.40
C ASP A 43 -5.47 0.99 -24.19
N SER A 44 -4.81 1.02 -23.03
CA SER A 44 -5.27 0.36 -21.81
C SER A 44 -6.33 1.22 -21.10
N LYS A 45 -7.42 0.58 -20.68
CA LYS A 45 -8.48 1.18 -19.88
C LYS A 45 -8.12 1.02 -18.40
N ILE A 46 -7.81 2.14 -17.76
CA ILE A 46 -7.38 2.17 -16.37
C ILE A 46 -8.36 3.01 -15.56
N VAL A 47 -8.73 2.52 -14.37
CA VAL A 47 -9.51 3.29 -13.38
C VAL A 47 -8.87 3.21 -12.00
N VAL A 48 -8.96 4.31 -11.25
CA VAL A 48 -8.62 4.38 -9.84
C VAL A 48 -9.87 4.71 -9.03
N LEU A 49 -10.15 3.91 -8.01
CA LEU A 49 -11.24 4.09 -7.06
C LEU A 49 -10.69 4.70 -5.76
N PHE A 50 -11.20 5.87 -5.40
CA PHE A 50 -10.85 6.60 -4.19
C PHE A 50 -12.01 6.55 -3.17
N PRO A 51 -11.72 6.33 -1.88
CA PRO A 51 -12.73 6.29 -0.83
C PRO A 51 -13.23 7.68 -0.41
N GLY A 52 -12.52 8.75 -0.81
CA GLY A 52 -12.85 10.14 -0.52
C GLY A 52 -12.62 11.06 -1.71
N GLU A 53 -12.84 12.36 -1.50
CA GLU A 53 -12.49 13.41 -2.47
C GLU A 53 -11.02 13.82 -2.35
N THR A 54 -10.56 14.56 -3.35
CA THR A 54 -9.38 15.42 -3.26
C THR A 54 -9.61 16.60 -2.32
N GLY A 55 -8.55 17.22 -1.83
CA GLY A 55 -8.59 18.31 -0.84
C GLY A 55 -8.47 17.82 0.60
N ASP A 56 -8.14 16.54 0.80
CA ASP A 56 -7.77 16.02 2.11
C ASP A 56 -6.34 16.38 2.51
N LEU A 57 -5.54 16.94 1.58
CA LEU A 57 -4.11 17.25 1.70
C LEU A 57 -3.30 16.03 2.15
N SER A 58 -3.85 14.85 1.87
CA SER A 58 -3.55 13.63 2.60
C SER A 58 -3.51 12.46 1.62
N TRP A 59 -4.17 11.35 1.97
CA TRP A 59 -4.16 10.09 1.27
C TRP A 59 -4.69 10.21 -0.16
N ASN A 60 -5.85 10.84 -0.35
CA ASN A 60 -6.46 10.92 -1.67
C ASN A 60 -5.68 11.87 -2.57
N ASP A 61 -5.23 13.01 -2.06
CA ASP A 61 -4.43 13.96 -2.83
C ASP A 61 -3.10 13.36 -3.29
N MET A 62 -2.37 12.63 -2.43
CA MET A 62 -1.12 11.97 -2.82
C MET A 62 -1.36 10.89 -3.90
N ASN A 63 -2.39 10.07 -3.75
CA ASN A 63 -2.73 9.06 -4.75
C ASN A 63 -3.17 9.71 -6.07
N TYR A 64 -3.92 10.82 -6.02
CA TYR A 64 -4.36 11.56 -7.20
C TYR A 64 -3.23 12.30 -7.90
N GLU A 65 -2.26 12.83 -7.16
CA GLU A 65 -1.02 13.38 -7.71
C GLU A 65 -0.24 12.30 -8.47
N GLY A 66 -0.12 11.10 -7.91
CA GLY A 66 0.45 9.94 -8.60
C GLY A 66 -0.23 9.66 -9.93
N VAL A 67 -1.57 9.75 -9.98
CA VAL A 67 -2.33 9.66 -11.24
C VAL A 67 -1.94 10.77 -12.22
N GLN A 68 -1.79 12.02 -11.77
CA GLN A 68 -1.39 13.14 -12.65
C GLN A 68 0.02 12.94 -13.21
N ILE A 69 0.96 12.47 -12.39
CA ILE A 69 2.32 12.16 -12.80
C ILE A 69 2.30 11.07 -13.88
N CYS A 70 1.53 10.00 -13.70
CA CYS A 70 1.39 8.93 -14.68
C CYS A 70 0.79 9.42 -16.00
N ARG A 71 -0.29 10.22 -15.95
CA ARG A 71 -0.90 10.84 -17.14
C ARG A 71 0.15 11.65 -17.93
N LYS A 72 0.90 12.51 -17.24
CA LYS A 72 1.92 13.38 -17.86
C LYS A 72 3.10 12.58 -18.42
N LYS A 73 3.59 11.58 -17.67
CA LYS A 73 4.79 10.83 -18.01
C LYS A 73 4.56 9.85 -19.16
N TYR A 74 3.42 9.17 -19.18
CA TYR A 74 3.14 8.10 -20.14
C TYR A 74 2.15 8.50 -21.24
N GLY A 75 1.49 9.66 -21.10
CA GLY A 75 0.51 10.14 -22.07
C GLY A 75 -0.70 9.22 -22.17
N ILE A 76 -1.15 8.72 -21.01
CA ILE A 76 -2.29 7.81 -20.87
C ILE A 76 -3.47 8.50 -20.20
N ASP A 77 -4.67 8.05 -20.54
CA ASP A 77 -5.87 8.43 -19.79
C ASP A 77 -6.09 7.44 -18.65
N ILE A 78 -6.45 7.96 -17.49
CA ILE A 78 -6.73 7.19 -16.29
C ILE A 78 -8.02 7.74 -15.71
N LYS A 79 -9.06 6.92 -15.61
CA LYS A 79 -10.31 7.34 -14.99
C LYS A 79 -10.17 7.39 -13.47
N CYS A 80 -10.77 8.37 -12.82
CA CYS A 80 -10.85 8.44 -11.36
C CYS A 80 -12.32 8.44 -10.92
N GLU A 81 -12.64 7.63 -9.91
CA GLU A 81 -13.92 7.67 -9.21
C GLU A 81 -13.66 8.03 -7.75
N PHE A 82 -14.27 9.12 -7.28
CA PHE A 82 -14.09 9.63 -5.93
C PHE A 82 -15.30 9.31 -5.05
N ASN A 83 -15.11 9.38 -3.73
CA ASN A 83 -16.14 9.08 -2.74
C ASN A 83 -16.83 7.72 -2.91
N VAL A 84 -16.12 6.71 -3.41
CA VAL A 84 -16.71 5.38 -3.51
C VAL A 84 -16.97 4.89 -2.08
N GLN A 85 -18.23 4.63 -1.74
CA GLN A 85 -18.59 4.15 -0.42
C GLN A 85 -18.39 2.64 -0.31
N GLU A 86 -18.17 2.13 0.90
CA GLU A 86 -17.92 0.70 1.13
C GLU A 86 -19.04 -0.20 0.60
N ALA A 87 -20.29 0.24 0.75
CA ALA A 87 -21.46 -0.44 0.20
C ALA A 87 -21.47 -0.54 -1.34
N GLU A 88 -20.67 0.27 -2.04
CA GLU A 88 -20.59 0.35 -3.50
C GLU A 88 -19.37 -0.37 -4.06
N PHE A 89 -18.41 -0.81 -3.23
CA PHE A 89 -17.13 -1.37 -3.68
C PHE A 89 -17.30 -2.51 -4.67
N GLU A 90 -18.05 -3.56 -4.29
CA GLU A 90 -18.29 -4.70 -5.18
C GLU A 90 -18.98 -4.31 -6.49
N MET A 91 -19.96 -3.40 -6.42
CA MET A 91 -20.70 -2.95 -7.59
C MET A 91 -19.77 -2.22 -8.57
N MET A 92 -18.93 -1.34 -8.06
CA MET A 92 -17.99 -0.55 -8.84
C MET A 92 -16.91 -1.43 -9.48
N LEU A 93 -16.36 -2.37 -8.72
CA LEU A 93 -15.38 -3.35 -9.22
C LEU A 93 -15.98 -4.20 -10.34
N LYS A 94 -17.19 -4.73 -10.17
CA LYS A 94 -17.91 -5.49 -11.21
C LYS A 94 -18.18 -4.64 -12.44
N ARG A 95 -18.68 -3.41 -12.26
CA ARG A 95 -18.94 -2.45 -13.35
C ARG A 95 -17.71 -2.26 -14.23
N TYR A 96 -16.53 -2.11 -13.64
CA TYR A 96 -15.31 -1.90 -14.41
C TYR A 96 -14.76 -3.19 -15.04
N GLY A 97 -14.90 -4.34 -14.36
CA GLY A 97 -14.64 -5.65 -14.95
C GLY A 97 -15.53 -5.92 -16.18
N ASP A 98 -16.84 -5.71 -16.06
CA ASP A 98 -17.82 -5.89 -17.14
C ASP A 98 -17.54 -4.98 -18.35
N ASN A 99 -17.00 -3.78 -18.11
CA ASN A 99 -16.64 -2.82 -19.16
C ASN A 99 -15.25 -3.08 -19.77
N GLY A 100 -14.59 -4.18 -19.38
CA GLY A 100 -13.30 -4.62 -19.92
C GLY A 100 -12.17 -3.66 -19.59
N TYR A 101 -12.12 -3.16 -18.35
CA TYR A 101 -10.96 -2.41 -17.88
C TYR A 101 -9.78 -3.36 -17.67
N ASP A 102 -8.59 -2.96 -18.11
CA ASP A 102 -7.39 -3.77 -18.00
C ASP A 102 -6.79 -3.67 -16.59
N LEU A 103 -6.91 -2.51 -15.95
CA LEU A 103 -6.41 -2.24 -14.61
C LEU A 103 -7.44 -1.46 -13.78
N ILE A 104 -7.79 -2.02 -12.63
CA ILE A 104 -8.61 -1.37 -11.60
C ILE A 104 -7.74 -1.20 -10.35
N LEU A 105 -7.34 0.03 -10.06
CA LEU A 105 -6.66 0.37 -8.81
C LEU A 105 -7.68 0.78 -7.75
N ALA A 106 -7.55 0.24 -6.55
CA ALA A 106 -8.36 0.56 -5.39
C ALA A 106 -7.48 1.18 -4.31
N SER A 107 -7.78 2.42 -3.90
CA SER A 107 -6.97 3.19 -2.97
C SER A 107 -7.38 2.94 -1.52
N GLY A 108 -6.69 2.02 -0.85
CA GLY A 108 -6.82 1.77 0.59
C GLY A 108 -7.24 0.35 0.94
N MET A 109 -6.84 -0.06 2.15
CA MET A 109 -7.05 -1.40 2.70
C MET A 109 -8.51 -1.85 2.69
N GLN A 110 -9.46 -0.93 2.89
CA GLN A 110 -10.90 -1.21 2.97
C GLN A 110 -11.47 -1.86 1.69
N PHE A 111 -10.81 -1.74 0.54
CA PHE A 111 -11.22 -2.41 -0.68
C PHE A 111 -10.82 -3.89 -0.74
N SER A 112 -9.95 -4.36 0.16
CA SER A 112 -9.29 -5.67 0.03
C SER A 112 -10.29 -6.82 -0.05
N GLU A 113 -11.32 -6.84 0.81
CA GLU A 113 -12.31 -7.93 0.79
C GLU A 113 -13.14 -7.92 -0.51
N ALA A 114 -13.66 -6.75 -0.90
CA ALA A 114 -14.46 -6.60 -2.12
C ALA A 114 -13.67 -6.98 -3.39
N VAL A 115 -12.39 -6.62 -3.46
CA VAL A 115 -11.51 -7.00 -4.58
C VAL A 115 -11.34 -8.52 -4.64
N ASN A 116 -11.09 -9.19 -3.51
CA ASN A 116 -10.96 -10.65 -3.50
C ASN A 116 -12.27 -11.35 -3.90
N ILE A 117 -13.44 -10.86 -3.48
CA ILE A 117 -14.75 -11.39 -3.91
C ILE A 117 -14.96 -11.28 -5.42
N VAL A 118 -14.46 -10.21 -6.04
CA VAL A 118 -14.76 -9.86 -7.44
C VAL A 118 -13.72 -10.40 -8.43
N ALA A 119 -12.44 -10.42 -8.06
CA ALA A 119 -11.34 -10.61 -9.02
C ALA A 119 -11.40 -11.95 -9.77
N SER A 120 -11.85 -13.03 -9.14
CA SER A 120 -12.00 -14.34 -9.79
C SER A 120 -12.98 -14.37 -10.97
N LYS A 121 -13.91 -13.39 -11.04
CA LYS A 121 -14.90 -13.28 -12.12
C LYS A 121 -14.35 -12.57 -13.36
N TYR A 122 -13.21 -11.88 -13.23
CA TYR A 122 -12.61 -11.06 -14.28
C TYR A 122 -11.12 -11.38 -14.43
N PRO A 123 -10.78 -12.59 -14.91
CA PRO A 123 -9.39 -13.06 -14.96
C PRO A 123 -8.48 -12.21 -15.86
N ASP A 124 -9.05 -11.52 -16.84
CA ASP A 124 -8.33 -10.64 -17.78
C ASP A 124 -8.13 -9.22 -17.23
N THR A 125 -8.78 -8.87 -16.11
CA THR A 125 -8.61 -7.59 -15.42
C THR A 125 -7.60 -7.74 -14.29
N THR A 126 -6.58 -6.89 -14.29
CA THR A 126 -5.68 -6.76 -13.14
C THR A 126 -6.32 -5.85 -12.10
N PHE A 127 -6.40 -6.33 -10.86
CA PHE A 127 -6.83 -5.55 -9.71
C PHE A 127 -5.59 -5.18 -8.89
N CYS A 128 -5.44 -3.92 -8.55
CA CYS A 128 -4.35 -3.46 -7.69
C CYS A 128 -4.92 -2.79 -6.45
N ILE A 129 -4.51 -3.21 -5.26
CA ILE A 129 -4.93 -2.58 -4.01
C ILE A 129 -3.74 -1.83 -3.42
N ILE A 130 -3.88 -0.51 -3.29
CA ILE A 130 -2.90 0.33 -2.60
C ILE A 130 -3.16 0.18 -1.11
N ASN A 131 -2.12 -0.24 -0.39
CA ASN A 131 -2.15 -0.61 1.02
C ASN A 131 -3.15 -1.73 1.33
N GLY A 132 -3.19 -2.75 0.47
CA GLY A 132 -4.06 -3.91 0.64
C GLY A 132 -3.46 -4.97 1.55
N ASN A 133 -4.32 -5.75 2.22
CA ASN A 133 -3.87 -6.75 3.19
C ASN A 133 -4.14 -8.20 2.75
N LYS A 134 -4.75 -8.42 1.58
CA LYS A 134 -5.24 -9.73 1.15
C LYS A 134 -5.17 -9.90 -0.37
N CYS A 135 -4.59 -11.00 -0.82
CA CYS A 135 -4.41 -11.34 -2.23
C CYS A 135 -4.63 -12.85 -2.43
N GLU A 136 -5.85 -13.25 -2.78
CA GLU A 136 -6.27 -14.65 -2.95
C GLU A 136 -6.27 -15.12 -4.41
N HIS A 137 -6.10 -14.19 -5.36
CA HIS A 137 -6.17 -14.48 -6.80
C HIS A 137 -4.94 -13.95 -7.55
N SER A 138 -4.56 -14.62 -8.63
CA SER A 138 -3.36 -14.30 -9.41
C SER A 138 -3.43 -12.98 -10.17
N ASN A 139 -4.63 -12.46 -10.40
CA ASN A 139 -4.88 -11.16 -11.02
C ASN A 139 -5.03 -10.03 -9.99
N ILE A 140 -4.64 -10.25 -8.74
CA ILE A 140 -4.56 -9.22 -7.70
C ILE A 140 -3.09 -8.88 -7.45
N ALA A 141 -2.78 -7.59 -7.41
CA ALA A 141 -1.50 -7.05 -6.96
C ALA A 141 -1.71 -6.15 -5.73
N LEU A 142 -0.80 -6.23 -4.77
CA LEU A 142 -0.78 -5.35 -3.61
C LEU A 142 0.38 -4.38 -3.72
N ILE A 143 0.11 -3.09 -3.52
CA ILE A 143 1.16 -2.08 -3.32
C ILE A 143 1.14 -1.71 -1.85
N ASN A 144 2.04 -2.30 -1.08
CA ASN A 144 2.15 -2.00 0.34
C ASN A 144 3.24 -0.96 0.55
N ILE A 145 2.84 0.13 1.18
CA ILE A 145 3.76 1.17 1.64
C ILE A 145 4.33 0.66 2.97
N LYS A 146 5.59 0.96 3.23
CA LYS A 146 6.20 0.66 4.53
C LYS A 146 6.14 1.92 5.37
N GLU A 147 4.96 2.29 5.86
CA GLU A 147 4.75 3.56 6.58
C GLU A 147 5.60 3.64 7.85
N TYR A 148 5.95 2.48 8.44
CA TYR A 148 6.87 2.39 9.56
C TYR A 148 8.31 2.84 9.23
N GLU A 149 8.77 2.76 7.97
CA GLU A 149 10.07 3.33 7.58
C GLU A 149 10.01 4.86 7.62
N ALA A 150 8.89 5.47 7.20
CA ALA A 150 8.68 6.91 7.36
C ALA A 150 8.58 7.31 8.85
N SER A 151 7.92 6.49 9.67
CA SER A 151 7.84 6.67 11.13
C SER A 151 9.21 6.61 11.81
N TYR A 152 10.08 5.71 11.35
CA TYR A 152 11.47 5.63 11.82
C TYR A 152 12.26 6.92 11.52
N LEU A 153 12.11 7.48 10.32
CA LEU A 153 12.75 8.75 9.97
C LEU A 153 12.14 9.93 10.74
N ALA A 154 10.82 9.94 10.94
CA ALA A 154 10.11 10.93 11.73
C ALA A 154 10.60 10.95 13.18
N SER A 155 10.78 9.78 13.80
CA SER A 155 11.33 9.68 15.16
C SER A 155 12.79 10.10 15.24
N ILE A 156 13.61 9.92 14.19
CA ILE A 156 14.96 10.52 14.15
C ILE A 156 14.87 12.04 14.22
N ILE A 157 13.98 12.66 13.44
CA ILE A 157 13.82 14.12 13.46
C ILE A 157 13.33 14.58 14.83
N ALA A 158 12.23 14.01 15.32
CA ALA A 158 11.63 14.37 16.60
C ALA A 158 12.60 14.16 17.77
N ALA A 159 13.28 13.02 17.85
CA ALA A 159 14.24 12.73 18.91
C ALA A 159 15.52 13.59 18.85
N ASN A 160 15.74 14.41 17.82
CA ASN A 160 16.83 15.38 17.80
C ASN A 160 16.37 16.79 18.24
N ILE A 161 15.07 17.04 18.26
CA ILE A 161 14.49 18.33 18.66
C ILE A 161 13.92 18.24 20.09
N GLU A 162 13.45 17.06 20.48
CA GLU A 162 12.87 16.80 21.79
C GLU A 162 13.84 17.09 22.94
N GLU A 163 13.35 17.68 24.02
CA GLU A 163 14.11 17.90 25.26
C GLU A 163 13.42 17.30 26.49
N ASN A 164 12.18 16.83 26.34
CA ASN A 164 11.34 16.30 27.40
C ASN A 164 11.32 14.76 27.41
N GLU A 165 10.79 14.22 28.51
CA GLU A 165 10.75 12.78 28.80
C GLU A 165 9.42 12.13 28.37
N LYS A 166 8.52 12.90 27.74
CA LYS A 166 7.13 12.50 27.42
C LYS A 166 6.77 12.76 25.96
N ILE A 167 6.27 11.73 25.27
CA ILE A 167 5.82 11.85 23.87
C ILE A 167 4.35 11.49 23.72
N GLY A 168 3.68 12.04 22.71
CA GLY A 168 2.30 11.70 22.36
C GLY A 168 2.15 11.26 20.92
N MET A 169 1.22 10.35 20.69
CA MET A 169 0.98 9.67 19.42
C MET A 169 -0.51 9.52 19.16
N ILE A 170 -0.98 9.99 18.01
CA ILE A 170 -2.39 9.95 17.62
C ILE A 170 -2.51 9.30 16.24
N ALA A 171 -3.41 8.32 16.09
CA ALA A 171 -3.72 7.74 14.79
C ALA A 171 -5.23 7.64 14.53
N GLY A 172 -5.61 7.37 13.28
CA GLY A 172 -7.02 7.21 12.91
C GLY A 172 -7.66 5.96 13.53
N TYR A 173 -7.25 4.78 13.09
CA TYR A 173 -7.80 3.49 13.56
C TYR A 173 -6.69 2.55 14.03
N PRO A 174 -6.97 1.66 15.00
CA PRO A 174 -6.03 0.64 15.48
C PRO A 174 -5.99 -0.55 14.51
N ASN A 175 -5.50 -0.31 13.30
CA ASN A 175 -5.21 -1.37 12.34
C ASN A 175 -3.71 -1.72 12.36
N SER A 176 -3.36 -2.89 11.82
CA SER A 176 -1.97 -3.40 11.87
C SER A 176 -0.92 -2.44 11.31
N ALA A 177 -1.26 -1.65 10.28
CA ALA A 177 -0.34 -0.67 9.70
C ALA A 177 -0.10 0.50 10.67
N MET A 178 -1.16 1.03 11.29
CA MET A 178 -1.07 2.11 12.27
C MET A 178 -0.40 1.64 13.57
N GLU A 179 -0.73 0.46 14.07
CA GLU A 179 -0.08 -0.11 15.26
C GLU A 179 1.43 -0.22 15.05
N LYS A 180 1.87 -0.83 13.94
CA LYS A 180 3.28 -0.94 13.61
C LYS A 180 3.96 0.41 13.41
N LEU A 181 3.27 1.37 12.80
CA LEU A 181 3.77 2.73 12.61
C LEU A 181 4.02 3.43 13.95
N LEU A 182 3.11 3.31 14.93
CA LEU A 182 3.28 3.90 16.25
C LEU A 182 4.30 3.14 17.12
N ASP A 183 4.35 1.81 17.02
CA ASP A 183 5.34 1.00 17.73
C ASP A 183 6.77 1.39 17.31
N VAL A 184 7.03 1.50 16.01
CA VAL A 184 8.35 1.91 15.49
C VAL A 184 8.71 3.33 15.92
N TYR A 185 7.74 4.26 15.94
CA TYR A 185 7.99 5.62 16.43
C TYR A 185 8.41 5.61 17.90
N GLU A 186 7.63 4.93 18.74
CA GLU A 186 7.81 4.89 20.18
C GLU A 186 9.14 4.24 20.59
N GLU A 187 9.45 3.07 20.03
CA GLU A 187 10.68 2.34 20.32
C GLU A 187 11.91 3.16 19.92
N ASN A 188 11.89 3.77 18.74
CA ASN A 188 13.02 4.56 18.25
C ASN A 188 13.18 5.89 19.01
N MET A 189 12.09 6.58 19.35
CA MET A 189 12.12 7.76 20.22
C MET A 189 12.78 7.44 21.57
N LYS A 190 12.35 6.35 22.21
CA LYS A 190 12.91 5.90 23.49
C LYS A 190 14.41 5.64 23.38
N GLU A 191 14.86 4.91 22.35
CA GLU A 191 16.26 4.62 22.15
C GLU A 191 17.10 5.89 21.91
N LEU A 192 16.62 6.78 21.05
CA LEU A 192 17.34 8.00 20.67
C LEU A 192 17.42 9.03 21.80
N LEU A 193 16.35 9.19 22.58
CA LEU A 193 16.35 10.05 23.78
C LEU A 193 17.34 9.54 24.82
N GLN A 194 17.33 8.23 25.10
CA GLN A 194 18.28 7.62 26.03
C GLN A 194 19.73 7.79 25.56
N LYS A 195 20.01 7.67 24.26
CA LYS A 195 21.34 7.95 23.69
C LYS A 195 21.77 9.41 23.87
N ARG A 196 20.82 10.35 23.90
CA ARG A 196 21.05 11.77 24.20
C ARG A 196 21.14 12.07 25.70
N GLY A 197 20.92 11.07 26.56
CA GLY A 197 20.92 11.25 28.02
C GLY A 197 19.62 11.83 28.57
N ILE A 198 18.55 11.85 27.78
CA ILE A 198 17.20 12.25 28.20
C ILE A 198 16.47 10.98 28.66
N ALA A 199 15.87 11.00 29.85
CA ALA A 199 15.09 9.86 30.32
C ALA A 199 13.79 9.73 29.51
N PHE A 200 13.24 8.52 29.45
CA PHE A 200 11.97 8.25 28.79
C PHE A 200 10.94 7.86 29.86
N GLU A 201 10.16 8.84 30.32
CA GLU A 201 9.20 8.66 31.41
C GLU A 201 7.92 8.00 30.91
N SER A 202 7.34 8.49 29.81
CA SER A 202 6.02 8.04 29.35
C SER A 202 5.76 8.29 27.87
N SER A 203 4.91 7.45 27.29
CA SER A 203 4.32 7.60 25.96
C SER A 203 2.80 7.59 26.07
N PHE A 204 2.14 8.49 25.35
CA PHE A 204 0.68 8.55 25.27
C PHE A 204 0.25 8.14 23.87
N ARG A 205 -0.65 7.16 23.77
CA ARG A 205 -1.17 6.65 22.49
C ARG A 205 -2.68 6.76 22.45
N ALA A 206 -3.23 7.29 21.35
CA ALA A 206 -4.67 7.39 21.15
C ALA A 206 -5.08 7.14 19.70
N TYR A 207 -6.29 6.61 19.54
CA TYR A 207 -6.93 6.45 18.23
C TYR A 207 -8.24 7.22 18.20
N THR A 208 -8.46 8.01 17.15
CA THR A 208 -9.72 8.77 16.97
C THR A 208 -10.89 7.87 16.53
N ASN A 209 -10.61 6.65 16.09
CA ASN A 209 -11.55 5.75 15.40
C ASN A 209 -12.26 6.45 14.24
N SER A 210 -11.54 7.35 13.57
CA SER A 210 -12.03 8.14 12.46
C SER A 210 -10.84 8.60 11.61
N TRP A 211 -11.06 8.84 10.33
CA TRP A 211 -10.10 9.55 9.48
C TRP A 211 -10.44 11.02 9.35
N LYS A 212 -11.63 11.46 9.76
CA LYS A 212 -12.20 12.77 9.40
C LYS A 212 -12.64 13.61 10.61
N ASP A 213 -12.40 13.13 11.84
CA ASP A 213 -12.81 13.83 13.06
C ASP A 213 -11.68 14.69 13.61
N ASP A 214 -11.43 15.80 12.92
CA ASP A 214 -10.43 16.81 13.29
C ASP A 214 -10.65 17.34 14.72
N ASN A 215 -11.91 17.48 15.14
CA ASN A 215 -12.25 18.01 16.46
C ASN A 215 -11.82 17.05 17.57
N LEU A 216 -12.08 15.76 17.39
CA LEU A 216 -11.62 14.73 18.33
C LEU A 216 -10.09 14.64 18.33
N GLY A 217 -9.45 14.67 17.16
CA GLY A 217 -7.99 14.69 17.05
C GLY A 217 -7.37 15.85 17.85
N ARG A 218 -7.88 17.08 17.67
CA ARG A 218 -7.42 18.27 18.43
C ARG A 218 -7.68 18.15 19.92
N LYS A 219 -8.83 17.61 20.33
CA LYS A 219 -9.15 17.40 21.73
C LYS A 219 -8.17 16.44 22.40
N ILE A 220 -7.84 15.33 21.75
CA ILE A 220 -6.87 14.34 22.24
C ILE A 220 -5.47 14.96 22.33
N ALA A 221 -5.05 15.70 21.29
CA ALA A 221 -3.76 16.40 21.28
C ALA A 221 -3.64 17.36 22.47
N ASN A 222 -4.64 18.20 22.72
CA ASN A 222 -4.65 19.11 23.86
C ASN A 222 -4.58 18.37 25.20
N GLN A 223 -5.28 17.22 25.34
CA GLN A 223 -5.21 16.42 26.57
C GLN A 223 -3.81 15.84 26.83
N MET A 224 -3.10 15.41 25.78
CA MET A 224 -1.71 14.97 25.90
C MET A 224 -0.81 16.14 26.31
N ILE A 225 -1.02 17.32 25.73
CA ILE A 225 -0.26 18.53 26.06
C ILE A 225 -0.48 18.98 27.50
N ASP A 226 -1.74 18.96 27.96
CA ASP A 226 -2.10 19.24 29.36
C ASP A 226 -1.47 18.24 30.33
N SER A 227 -1.18 17.02 29.86
CA SER A 227 -0.47 15.96 30.61
C SER A 227 1.06 16.09 30.55
N GLY A 228 1.58 17.15 29.93
CA GLY A 228 3.00 17.46 29.87
C GLY A 228 3.72 16.93 28.64
N VAL A 229 3.01 16.48 27.60
CA VAL A 229 3.60 16.19 26.28
C VAL A 229 3.88 17.50 25.56
N ASP A 230 5.03 17.60 24.92
CA ASP A 230 5.40 18.72 24.06
C ASP A 230 5.83 18.30 22.65
N MET A 231 5.83 17.00 22.36
CA MET A 231 6.01 16.43 21.02
C MET A 231 4.87 15.46 20.68
N LEU A 232 4.20 15.74 19.56
CA LEU A 232 3.11 14.91 19.04
C LEU A 232 3.46 14.34 17.68
N PHE A 233 3.27 13.04 17.51
CA PHE A 233 3.27 12.35 16.22
C PHE A 233 1.85 11.98 15.83
N VAL A 234 1.36 12.53 14.73
CA VAL A 234 -0.05 12.40 14.32
C VAL A 234 -0.16 11.74 12.95
N SER A 235 -0.71 10.53 12.91
CA SER A 235 -1.02 9.76 11.70
C SER A 235 -2.54 9.63 11.52
N HIS A 236 -3.18 10.76 11.25
CA HIS A 236 -4.63 10.95 11.06
C HIS A 236 -4.83 12.01 9.98
N GLN A 237 -5.92 11.97 9.20
CA GLN A 237 -6.18 13.05 8.23
C GLN A 237 -6.67 14.28 8.99
N LEU A 238 -5.75 15.07 9.50
CA LEU A 238 -6.03 16.46 9.83
C LEU A 238 -6.03 17.21 8.50
N LYS A 239 -7.05 18.02 8.21
CA LYS A 239 -6.98 18.95 7.06
C LYS A 239 -5.66 19.74 7.12
N GLY A 240 -4.70 19.39 6.26
CA GLY A 240 -3.37 19.99 6.25
C GLY A 240 -2.22 19.01 6.07
N ASP A 241 -2.21 17.87 6.77
CA ASP A 241 -1.04 16.97 6.85
C ASP A 241 -1.40 15.50 7.15
N ASN A 242 -0.69 14.57 6.50
CA ASN A 242 -0.81 13.11 6.68
C ASN A 242 -0.11 12.56 7.92
N ILE A 243 1.05 13.16 8.23
CA ILE A 243 1.95 12.80 9.31
C ILE A 243 2.53 14.13 9.81
N SER A 244 1.99 14.66 10.89
CA SER A 244 2.55 15.87 11.51
C SER A 244 3.34 15.53 12.76
N ILE A 245 4.53 16.11 12.84
CA ILE A 245 5.31 16.23 14.07
C ILE A 245 5.06 17.65 14.57
N GLY A 246 4.46 17.81 15.75
CA GLY A 246 4.14 19.13 16.31
C GLY A 246 4.77 19.35 17.68
N ILE A 247 5.29 20.55 17.92
CA ILE A 247 5.85 20.99 19.21
C ILE A 247 4.87 21.92 19.92
N LYS A 248 4.78 21.86 21.24
CA LYS A 248 3.85 22.60 22.13
C LYS A 248 3.64 24.09 21.83
N GLU A 249 4.62 24.80 21.27
CA GLU A 249 4.48 26.23 20.94
C GLU A 249 3.89 26.48 19.54
N GLU A 250 3.87 25.47 18.66
CA GLU A 250 3.45 25.54 17.25
C GLU A 250 2.65 24.28 16.85
N ILE A 251 1.53 24.02 17.54
CA ILE A 251 0.75 22.77 17.46
C ILE A 251 0.16 22.48 16.05
N PHE A 252 0.34 23.39 15.08
CA PHE A 252 -0.16 23.24 13.70
C PHE A 252 0.81 23.69 12.60
N GLU A 253 2.09 23.95 12.90
CA GLU A 253 3.07 24.13 11.83
C GLU A 253 3.74 22.79 11.54
N PRO A 254 3.44 22.12 10.41
CA PRO A 254 4.24 20.99 9.97
C PRO A 254 5.72 21.39 9.90
N VAL A 255 6.59 20.59 10.50
CA VAL A 255 8.04 20.75 10.34
C VAL A 255 8.39 20.37 8.90
N TYR A 256 8.50 21.37 8.03
CA TYR A 256 8.91 21.18 6.65
C TYR A 256 10.41 20.87 6.59
N SER A 257 10.81 20.11 5.56
CA SER A 257 12.21 19.69 5.36
C SER A 257 13.23 20.84 5.39
N GLU A 258 12.80 22.05 5.04
CA GLU A 258 13.59 23.28 5.01
C GLU A 258 13.87 23.85 6.41
N GLN A 259 12.95 23.64 7.36
CA GLN A 259 13.06 24.05 8.76
C GLN A 259 13.94 23.08 9.57
N ILE A 260 14.20 21.88 9.06
CA ILE A 260 15.04 20.89 9.72
C ILE A 260 16.53 21.30 9.61
N PRO A 261 17.25 21.45 10.74
CA PRO A 261 18.70 21.69 10.75
C PRO A 261 19.47 20.71 9.86
N GLN A 262 20.50 21.21 9.16
CA GLN A 262 21.29 20.41 8.21
C GLN A 262 21.89 19.14 8.86
N GLU A 263 22.28 19.23 10.13
CA GLU A 263 22.80 18.11 10.91
C GLU A 263 21.77 16.99 11.12
N ILE A 264 20.49 17.34 11.31
CA ILE A 264 19.40 16.37 11.44
C ILE A 264 19.10 15.76 10.06
N ARG A 265 19.11 16.57 8.99
CA ARG A 265 18.98 16.08 7.61
C ARG A 265 20.07 15.07 7.25
N MET A 266 21.31 15.27 7.71
CA MET A 266 22.40 14.30 7.52
C MET A 266 22.11 12.98 8.25
N LYS A 267 21.62 13.02 9.49
CA LYS A 267 21.24 11.81 10.25
C LYS A 267 20.12 11.03 9.56
N VAL A 268 19.10 11.74 9.04
CA VAL A 268 18.04 11.13 8.21
C VAL A 268 18.63 10.51 6.94
N SER A 269 19.51 11.22 6.23
CA SER A 269 20.16 10.71 5.03
C SER A 269 21.04 9.49 5.29
N ASP A 270 21.71 9.41 6.44
CA ASP A 270 22.53 8.25 6.81
C ASP A 270 21.65 7.06 7.21
N ALA A 271 20.51 7.30 7.85
CA ALA A 271 19.52 6.26 8.16
C ALA A 271 18.82 5.66 6.93
N MET A 272 18.85 6.36 5.79
CA MET A 272 18.28 5.88 4.53
C MET A 272 19.26 5.04 3.68
N LYS A 273 20.53 4.92 4.07
CA LYS A 273 21.56 4.14 3.36
C LYS A 273 21.59 2.69 3.85
#